data_AF-A0A414QMK1-F1
#
_entry.id   AF-A0A414QMK1-F1
#
_cell.length_a   1.000
_cell.length_b   1.000
_cell.length_c   1.000
_cell.angle_alpha   90.00
_cell.angle_beta   90.00
_cell.angle_gamma   90.00
#
_symmetry.space_group_name_H-M   'P 1'
#
loop_
_entity.id
_entity.type
_entity.pdbx_description
1 polymer ?
#
loop_
_entity_poly.entity_id
_entity_poly.type
_entity_poly.pdbx_seq_one_letter_code
_entity_poly.pdbx_strand_id
1 'polypeptide(L)'
;MNGFILRETGGERRTMNAEEYFAKIPDGHGKAMARPYNPATDRRLRDMIAKANQNGDCIINNGNGIFRPVPGDPEDERQFAQYLRKELARARAILYKRIKMKEAFKGWKNGILFKD
;
A
#
# COMPACT_ATOMS: atom_id res chain seq x y z
N MET A 1 -45.67 26.25 9.11
CA MET A 1 -45.57 25.13 10.07
C MET A 1 -46.28 23.92 9.48
N ASN A 2 -45.80 22.73 9.86
CA ASN A 2 -46.28 21.38 9.56
C ASN A 2 -45.78 20.69 8.30
N GLY A 3 -44.88 19.73 8.55
CA GLY A 3 -45.13 18.35 8.16
C GLY A 3 -44.34 17.84 6.96
N PHE A 4 -43.08 17.44 7.19
CA PHE A 4 -42.61 16.13 6.73
C PHE A 4 -41.33 15.73 7.49
N ILE A 5 -41.52 15.06 8.62
CA ILE A 5 -40.46 14.22 9.21
C ILE A 5 -40.54 12.88 8.48
N LEU A 6 -39.68 12.67 7.48
CA LEU A 6 -39.28 11.32 7.10
C LEU A 6 -38.16 10.89 8.03
N ARG A 7 -38.56 10.04 8.98
CA ARG A 7 -37.70 9.27 9.85
C ARG A 7 -37.16 8.10 9.05
N GLU A 8 -35.88 8.10 8.69
CA GLU A 8 -35.14 6.88 8.41
C GLU A 8 -33.77 6.88 9.12
N THR A 9 -33.76 6.14 10.23
CA THR A 9 -32.69 5.28 10.74
C THR A 9 -31.34 5.91 11.13
N GLY A 10 -31.05 5.84 12.44
CA GLY A 10 -29.68 5.83 12.95
C GLY A 10 -28.94 4.57 12.50
N GLY A 11 -28.51 4.54 11.24
CA GLY A 11 -27.53 3.57 10.77
C GLY A 11 -26.15 4.00 11.28
N GLU A 12 -25.49 3.14 12.06
CA GLU A 12 -24.04 3.27 12.23
C GLU A 12 -23.41 3.45 10.84
N ARG A 13 -22.56 4.47 10.68
CA ARG A 13 -21.71 4.57 9.49
C ARG A 13 -20.77 3.37 9.50
N ARG A 14 -21.20 2.24 8.94
CA ARG A 14 -20.37 1.06 8.76
C ARG A 14 -19.20 1.47 7.88
N THR A 15 -18.02 1.49 8.47
CA THR A 15 -16.78 1.66 7.71
C THR A 15 -16.49 0.36 6.97
N MET A 16 -16.08 0.46 5.72
CA MET A 16 -15.72 -0.72 4.93
C MET A 16 -14.56 -1.47 5.58
N ASN A 17 -14.62 -2.80 5.59
CA ASN A 17 -13.48 -3.64 6.02
C ASN A 17 -12.45 -3.80 4.89
N ALA A 18 -11.30 -4.40 5.18
CA ALA A 18 -10.19 -4.47 4.24
C ALA A 18 -10.55 -5.30 2.99
N GLU A 19 -11.34 -6.35 3.17
CA GLU A 19 -11.82 -7.23 2.11
C GLU A 19 -12.77 -6.50 1.15
N GLU A 20 -13.69 -5.70 1.69
CA GLU A 20 -14.59 -4.85 0.90
C GLU A 20 -13.81 -3.77 0.14
N TYR A 21 -12.77 -3.18 0.74
CA TYR A 21 -11.86 -2.28 0.03
C TYR A 21 -11.16 -3.01 -1.12
N PHE A 22 -10.57 -4.16 -0.85
CA PHE A 22 -9.80 -4.93 -1.82
C PHE A 22 -10.64 -5.36 -3.03
N ALA A 23 -11.85 -5.86 -2.78
CA ALA A 23 -12.78 -6.28 -3.83
C ALA A 23 -13.23 -5.12 -4.74
N LYS A 24 -13.20 -3.88 -4.22
CA LYS A 24 -13.61 -2.67 -4.94
C LYS A 24 -12.45 -1.88 -5.53
N ILE A 25 -11.21 -2.40 -5.48
CA ILE A 25 -10.06 -1.73 -6.12
C ILE A 25 -10.37 -1.59 -7.62
N PRO A 26 -10.45 -0.35 -8.14
CA PRO A 26 -10.84 -0.11 -9.53
C PRO A 26 -9.65 -0.21 -10.47
N ASP A 27 -9.96 -0.35 -11.76
CA ASP A 27 -9.00 -0.19 -12.84
C ASP A 27 -8.91 1.30 -13.23
N GLY A 28 -7.68 1.75 -13.49
CA GLY A 28 -7.34 3.08 -13.97
C GLY A 28 -7.17 4.14 -12.88
N HIS A 29 -6.19 5.03 -13.05
CA HIS A 29 -5.91 6.12 -12.10
C HIS A 29 -7.10 7.07 -11.90
N GLY A 30 -7.91 7.30 -12.95
CA GLY A 30 -9.05 8.21 -12.89
C GLY A 30 -10.13 7.77 -11.90
N LYS A 31 -10.12 6.51 -11.48
CA LYS A 31 -11.05 5.95 -10.48
C LYS A 31 -10.36 5.59 -9.17
N ALA A 32 -9.08 5.95 -8.99
CA ALA A 32 -8.28 5.49 -7.87
C ALA A 32 -8.98 5.70 -6.52
N MET A 33 -9.04 4.64 -5.72
CA MET A 33 -9.74 4.68 -4.45
C MET A 33 -8.85 5.25 -3.34
N ALA A 34 -9.43 6.05 -2.45
CA ALA A 34 -8.73 6.55 -1.28
C ALA A 34 -8.40 5.41 -0.30
N ARG A 35 -7.32 5.59 0.47
CA ARG A 35 -6.95 4.66 1.53
C ARG A 35 -7.99 4.65 2.66
N PRO A 36 -8.18 3.51 3.36
CA PRO A 36 -8.98 3.48 4.57
C PRO A 36 -8.44 4.44 5.63
N TYR A 37 -9.34 5.17 6.30
CA TYR A 37 -8.96 6.04 7.42
C TYR A 37 -8.52 5.23 8.65
N ASN A 38 -9.16 4.09 8.89
CA ASN A 38 -8.80 3.21 10.01
C ASN A 38 -7.43 2.55 9.75
N PRO A 39 -6.42 2.74 10.63
CA PRO A 39 -5.07 2.21 10.41
C PRO A 39 -4.97 0.68 10.40
N ALA A 40 -5.84 -0.02 11.13
CA ALA A 40 -5.85 -1.48 11.16
C ALA A 40 -6.42 -2.04 9.84
N THR A 41 -7.52 -1.47 9.36
CA THR A 41 -8.10 -1.77 8.04
C THR A 41 -7.09 -1.50 6.92
N ASP A 42 -6.43 -0.34 6.95
CA ASP A 42 -5.41 0.01 5.96
C ASP A 42 -4.21 -0.94 5.98
N ARG A 43 -3.71 -1.33 7.16
CA ARG A 43 -2.62 -2.31 7.28
C ARG A 43 -3.02 -3.64 6.63
N ARG A 44 -4.19 -4.16 6.98
CA ARG A 44 -4.69 -5.43 6.42
C ARG A 44 -4.88 -5.33 4.91
N LEU A 45 -5.42 -4.21 4.41
CA LEU A 45 -5.55 -3.97 2.97
C LEU A 45 -4.19 -3.99 2.25
N ARG A 46 -3.17 -3.33 2.81
CA ARG A 46 -1.81 -3.33 2.24
C ARG A 46 -1.19 -4.72 2.23
N ASP A 47 -1.43 -5.53 3.26
CA ASP A 47 -0.95 -6.92 3.31
C ASP A 47 -1.65 -7.79 2.23
N MET A 48 -2.96 -7.59 2.02
CA MET A 48 -3.71 -8.24 0.95
C MET A 48 -3.20 -7.84 -0.44
N ILE A 49 -2.96 -6.54 -0.67
CA ILE A 49 -2.39 -6.01 -1.91
C ILE A 49 -1.00 -6.60 -2.17
N ALA A 50 -0.14 -6.63 -1.15
CA ALA A 50 1.19 -7.21 -1.27
C ALA A 50 1.13 -8.69 -1.68
N LYS A 51 0.24 -9.47 -1.05
CA LYS A 51 0.04 -10.89 -1.39
C LYS A 51 -0.53 -11.07 -2.81
N ALA A 52 -1.48 -10.23 -3.23
CA ALA A 52 -2.05 -10.28 -4.57
C ALA A 52 -0.98 -9.99 -5.64
N ASN A 53 -0.17 -8.95 -5.43
CA ASN A 53 0.92 -8.59 -6.34
C ASN A 53 2.01 -9.68 -6.41
N GLN A 54 2.30 -10.35 -5.30
CA GLN A 54 3.20 -11.52 -5.29
C GLN A 54 2.64 -12.70 -6.09
N ASN A 55 1.33 -12.77 -6.29
CA ASN A 55 0.62 -13.83 -7.01
C ASN A 55 0.19 -13.42 -8.43
N GLY A 56 0.68 -12.29 -8.95
CA GLY A 56 0.47 -11.87 -10.34
C GLY A 56 -0.58 -10.78 -10.57
N ASP A 57 -1.19 -10.21 -9.53
CA ASP A 57 -1.98 -8.98 -9.67
C ASP A 57 -1.05 -7.75 -9.84
N CYS A 58 -1.60 -6.63 -10.30
CA CYS A 58 -0.89 -5.38 -10.46
C CYS A 58 -1.67 -4.24 -9.80
N ILE A 59 -1.55 -4.11 -8.48
CA ILE A 59 -2.20 -3.04 -7.73
C ILE A 59 -1.13 -2.07 -7.24
N ILE A 60 -1.27 -0.79 -7.55
CA ILE A 60 -0.34 0.25 -7.10
C ILE A 60 -1.01 1.23 -6.13
N ASN A 61 -0.21 1.76 -5.21
CA ASN A 61 -0.60 2.84 -4.32
C ASN A 61 0.47 3.93 -4.37
N ASN A 62 0.25 4.95 -5.18
CA ASN A 62 1.27 5.98 -5.46
C ASN A 62 1.08 7.28 -4.67
N GLY A 63 0.15 7.31 -3.71
CA GLY A 63 -0.20 8.50 -2.93
C GLY A 63 -1.46 9.21 -3.41
N ASN A 64 -1.87 9.03 -4.68
CA ASN A 64 -3.10 9.59 -5.24
C ASN A 64 -4.30 8.63 -5.09
N GLY A 65 -4.05 7.38 -4.71
CA GLY A 65 -5.07 6.36 -4.49
C GLY A 65 -4.54 4.97 -4.78
N ILE A 66 -5.41 3.98 -4.64
CA ILE A 66 -5.17 2.57 -4.92
C ILE A 66 -5.95 2.18 -6.17
N PHE A 67 -5.29 1.56 -7.14
CA PHE A 67 -5.91 1.10 -8.39
C PHE A 67 -5.05 0.06 -9.10
N ARG A 68 -5.64 -0.60 -10.11
CA ARG A 68 -4.91 -1.40 -11.11
C ARG A 68 -4.66 -0.56 -12.36
N PRO A 69 -3.40 -0.33 -12.77
CA PRO A 69 -3.11 0.49 -13.94
C PRO A 69 -3.59 -0.21 -15.22
N VAL A 70 -4.13 0.57 -16.16
CA VAL A 70 -4.59 0.12 -17.47
C VAL A 70 -3.41 0.23 -18.47
N PRO A 71 -2.95 -0.88 -19.07
CA PRO A 71 -1.92 -0.84 -20.10
C PRO A 71 -2.36 0.00 -21.31
N GLY A 72 -1.46 0.81 -21.86
CA GLY A 72 -1.74 1.73 -22.96
C GLY A 72 -2.31 3.09 -22.55
N ASP A 73 -2.72 3.29 -21.29
CA ASP A 73 -2.99 4.63 -20.77
C ASP A 73 -1.66 5.30 -20.33
N PRO A 74 -1.28 6.45 -20.91
CA PRO A 74 0.04 7.05 -20.64
C PRO A 74 0.27 7.43 -19.17
N GLU A 75 -0.78 7.83 -18.46
CA GLU A 75 -0.67 8.30 -17.07
C GLU A 75 -0.63 7.12 -16.09
N ASP A 76 -1.35 6.04 -16.37
CA ASP A 76 -1.23 4.76 -15.66
C ASP A 76 0.17 4.16 -15.83
N GLU A 77 0.70 4.12 -17.05
CA GLU A 77 2.05 3.60 -17.30
C GLU A 77 3.13 4.42 -16.59
N ARG A 78 3.00 5.75 -16.61
CA ARG A 78 3.90 6.66 -15.90
C ARG A 78 3.86 6.42 -14.38
N GLN A 79 2.66 6.29 -13.81
CA GLN A 79 2.47 6.04 -12.38
C GLN A 79 2.97 4.65 -11.97
N PHE A 80 2.71 3.64 -12.79
CA PHE A 80 3.21 2.28 -12.61
C PHE A 80 4.74 2.23 -12.62
N ALA A 81 5.40 2.83 -13.62
CA ALA A 81 6.86 2.90 -13.70
C ALA A 81 7.46 3.62 -12.48
N GLN A 82 6.83 4.71 -12.03
CA GLN A 82 7.25 5.40 -10.82
C GLN A 82 7.13 4.51 -9.58
N TYR A 83 6.03 3.74 -9.46
CA TYR A 83 5.80 2.83 -8.35
C TYR A 83 6.83 1.69 -8.32
N LEU A 84 7.10 1.05 -9.47
CA LEU A 84 8.14 0.00 -9.57
C LEU A 84 9.53 0.52 -9.19
N ARG A 85 9.89 1.74 -9.60
CA ARG A 85 11.16 2.35 -9.19
C ARG A 85 11.25 2.51 -7.67
N LYS A 86 10.15 2.88 -7.01
CA LYS A 86 10.06 2.99 -5.54
C LYS A 86 10.18 1.62 -4.87
N GLU A 87 9.55 0.57 -5.41
CA GLU A 87 9.68 -0.81 -4.92
C GLU A 87 11.14 -1.30 -5.04
N LEU A 88 11.77 -1.10 -6.19
CA LEU A 88 13.17 -1.46 -6.41
C LEU A 88 14.11 -0.73 -5.44
N ALA A 89 13.89 0.56 -5.22
CA ALA A 89 14.66 1.34 -4.25
C ALA A 89 14.51 0.79 -2.83
N ARG A 90 13.29 0.43 -2.41
CA ARG A 90 13.02 -0.20 -1.11
C ARG A 90 13.71 -1.55 -0.97
N ALA A 91 13.64 -2.40 -1.99
CA ALA A 91 14.33 -3.70 -2.00
C ALA A 91 15.85 -3.54 -1.85
N ARG A 92 16.45 -2.59 -2.60
CA ARG A 92 17.90 -2.28 -2.51
C ARG A 92 18.28 -1.76 -1.12
N ALA A 93 17.49 -0.88 -0.52
CA ALA A 93 17.74 -0.37 0.83
C ALA A 93 17.73 -1.50 1.88
N ILE A 94 16.78 -2.43 1.78
CA ILE A 94 16.73 -3.62 2.65
C ILE A 94 17.97 -4.51 2.46
N LEU A 95 18.37 -4.75 1.19
CA LEU A 95 19.55 -5.53 0.87
C LEU A 95 20.83 -4.89 1.42
N TYR A 96 20.99 -3.59 1.23
CA TYR A 96 22.13 -2.84 1.75
C TYR A 96 22.19 -2.90 3.28
N LYS A 97 21.06 -2.65 3.95
CA LYS A 97 20.94 -2.74 5.41
C LYS A 97 21.41 -4.10 5.93
N ARG A 98 20.93 -5.21 5.35
CA ARG A 98 21.32 -6.56 5.82
C ARG A 98 22.81 -6.87 5.58
N ILE A 99 23.43 -6.34 4.53
CA ILE A 99 24.86 -6.51 4.27
C ILE A 99 25.66 -5.81 5.37
N LYS A 100 25.31 -4.56 5.69
CA LYS A 100 25.95 -3.81 6.79
C LYS A 100 25.77 -4.48 8.15
N MET A 101 24.58 -5.01 8.44
CA MET A 101 24.36 -5.78 9.66
C MET A 101 25.25 -7.04 9.72
N LYS A 102 25.42 -7.75 8.60
CA LYS A 102 26.29 -8.93 8.53
C LYS A 102 27.77 -8.58 8.72
N GLU A 103 28.22 -7.49 8.13
CA GLU A 103 29.59 -6.97 8.30
C GLU A 103 29.85 -6.59 9.77
N ALA A 104 28.94 -5.83 10.38
CA ALA A 104 29.03 -5.43 11.78
C ALA A 104 29.10 -6.64 12.72
N PHE A 105 28.20 -7.62 12.55
CA PHE A 105 28.18 -8.83 13.38
C PHE A 105 29.47 -9.65 13.25
N LYS A 106 30.05 -9.74 12.04
CA LYS A 106 31.36 -10.39 11.83
C LYS A 106 32.49 -9.63 12.55
N GLY A 107 32.48 -8.29 12.49
CA GLY A 107 33.43 -7.44 13.20
C GLY A 107 33.42 -7.72 14.71
N TRP A 108 32.22 -7.77 15.31
CA TRP A 108 32.05 -8.10 16.72
C TRP A 108 32.61 -9.46 17.08
N LYS A 109 32.36 -10.49 16.25
CA LYS A 109 32.88 -11.85 16.48
C LYS A 109 34.41 -11.91 16.44
N ASN A 110 35.04 -11.06 15.64
CA ASN A 110 36.50 -11.05 15.47
C ASN A 110 37.23 -10.17 16.49
N GLY A 111 36.55 -9.70 17.55
CA GLY A 111 37.16 -8.86 18.59
C GLY A 111 37.38 -7.41 18.16
N ILE A 112 36.89 -7.00 17.00
CA ILE A 112 36.87 -5.60 16.57
C ILE A 112 35.62 -4.97 17.19
N LEU A 113 35.70 -4.62 18.48
CA LEU A 113 34.83 -3.59 19.03
C LEU A 113 35.25 -2.28 18.38
N PHE A 114 34.35 -1.65 17.61
CA PHE A 114 34.57 -0.28 17.19
C PHE A 114 34.66 0.58 18.46
N LYS A 115 35.82 1.22 18.64
CA LYS A 115 36.00 2.35 19.58
C LYS A 115 35.03 3.46 19.19
N ASP A 116 34.55 4.13 20.24
CA ASP A 116 33.63 5.28 20.26
C ASP A 116 33.80 6.29 19.12
#